data_AF-A0A259LUL0-F1
#
_entry.id   AF-A0A259LUL0-F1
#
_cell.length_a   1.000
_cell.length_b   1.000
_cell.length_c   1.000
_cell.angle_alpha   90.00
_cell.angle_beta   90.00
_cell.angle_gamma   90.00
#
_symmetry.space_group_name_H-M   'P 1'
#
loop_
_entity.id
_entity.type
_entity.pdbx_description
1 polymer ?
#
loop_
_entity_poly.entity_id
_entity_poly.type
_entity_poly.pdbx_seq_one_letter_code
_entity_poly.pdbx_strand_id
1 'polypeptide(L)' 'MIQRPLTMSDKKDADGDASVVVQTRPKTKRPPLYKVLLLNDDYTPMEFVVHVLERFSGMSHAQAFEIMLTVHKKGLAVVG' A
#
# COMPACT_ATOMS: atom_id res chain seq x y z
N MET A 1 -33.73 13.68 -72.33
CA MET A 1 -32.49 12.88 -72.17
C MET A 1 -31.44 13.77 -71.54
N ILE A 2 -30.98 13.36 -70.35
CA ILE A 2 -30.27 14.19 -69.37
C ILE A 2 -28.76 14.13 -69.64
N GLN A 3 -28.13 15.30 -69.83
CA GLN A 3 -26.69 15.46 -69.61
C GLN A 3 -26.44 15.62 -68.10
N ARG A 4 -25.50 14.85 -67.56
CA ARG A 4 -24.81 15.16 -66.29
C ARG A 4 -23.31 14.97 -66.50
N PRO A 5 -22.46 15.98 -66.24
CA PRO A 5 -21.02 15.81 -66.19
C PRO A 5 -20.61 15.09 -64.90
N LEU A 6 -19.58 14.24 -64.98
CA LEU A 6 -18.99 13.59 -63.80
C LEU A 6 -18.37 14.63 -62.87
N THR A 7 -18.92 14.76 -61.66
CA THR A 7 -18.24 15.38 -60.52
C THR A 7 -17.53 14.28 -59.72
N MET A 8 -16.20 14.29 -59.73
CA MET A 8 -15.38 13.51 -58.81
C MET A 8 -15.42 14.20 -57.43
N SER A 9 -16.37 13.80 -56.60
CA SER A 9 -16.35 14.10 -55.16
C SER A 9 -15.99 12.83 -54.41
N ASP A 10 -14.70 12.64 -54.15
CA ASP A 10 -14.26 11.78 -53.05
C ASP A 10 -12.88 12.21 -52.59
N LYS A 11 -12.85 13.08 -51.57
CA LYS A 11 -11.71 13.16 -50.67
C LYS A 11 -12.23 13.44 -49.27
N LYS A 12 -12.68 12.33 -48.68
CA LYS A 12 -13.01 12.20 -47.27
C LYS A 12 -11.87 12.65 -46.36
N ASP A 13 -12.30 13.35 -45.31
CA ASP A 13 -11.81 13.28 -43.94
C ASP A 13 -10.38 13.78 -43.70
N ALA A 14 -10.27 15.09 -43.44
CA ALA A 14 -9.16 15.67 -42.69
C ALA A 14 -9.69 16.32 -41.41
N ASP A 15 -10.41 15.54 -40.59
CA ASP A 15 -10.56 15.84 -39.17
C ASP A 15 -9.28 15.33 -38.49
N GLY A 16 -8.30 16.22 -38.41
CA GLY A 16 -7.02 15.95 -37.77
C GLY A 16 -7.19 15.90 -36.25
N ASP A 17 -7.84 14.87 -35.76
CA ASP A 17 -7.98 14.61 -34.34
C ASP A 17 -6.61 14.12 -33.82
N ALA A 18 -5.79 15.07 -33.38
CA ALA A 18 -4.48 14.82 -32.83
C ALA A 18 -4.64 14.02 -31.52
N SER A 19 -4.73 12.70 -31.63
CA SER A 19 -4.78 11.82 -30.46
C SER A 19 -3.49 11.97 -29.64
N VAL A 20 -3.61 12.58 -28.47
CA VAL A 20 -2.51 12.67 -27.51
C VAL A 20 -2.27 11.26 -26.97
N VAL A 21 -1.17 10.63 -27.38
CA VAL A 21 -0.73 9.35 -26.81
C VAL A 21 -0.22 9.59 -25.39
N VAL A 22 -1.09 9.38 -24.41
CA VAL A 22 -0.69 9.39 -23.00
C VAL A 22 0.04 8.09 -22.70
N GLN A 23 1.37 8.14 -22.54
CA GLN A 23 2.11 6.99 -22.01
C GLN A 23 1.62 6.70 -20.59
N THR A 24 1.12 5.49 -20.37
CA THR A 24 0.68 5.04 -19.05
C THR A 24 1.90 4.90 -18.15
N ARG A 25 1.92 5.64 -17.03
CA ARG A 25 2.98 5.47 -16.02
C ARG A 25 2.90 4.04 -15.46
N PRO A 26 4.01 3.31 -15.39
CA PRO A 26 4.01 1.96 -14.81
C PRO A 26 3.54 2.02 -13.36
N LYS A 27 2.55 1.19 -13.00
CA LYS A 27 2.06 1.07 -11.62
C LYS A 27 3.08 0.27 -10.81
N THR A 28 3.75 0.91 -9.86
CA THR A 28 4.63 0.23 -8.91
C THR A 28 3.82 -0.63 -7.95
N LYS A 29 4.29 -1.83 -7.64
CA LYS A 29 3.69 -2.69 -6.61
C LYS A 29 3.83 -2.03 -5.24
N ARG A 30 2.79 -2.10 -4.40
CA ARG A 30 2.87 -1.69 -3.00
C ARG A 30 3.91 -2.55 -2.27
N PRO A 31 4.81 -1.97 -1.45
CA PRO A 31 5.76 -2.75 -0.66
C PRO A 31 5.06 -3.78 0.23
N PRO A 32 5.62 -5.00 0.39
CA PRO A 32 5.08 -5.96 1.33
C PRO A 32 5.25 -5.43 2.77
N LEU A 33 4.22 -5.61 3.59
CA LEU A 33 4.28 -5.33 5.03
C LEU A 33 4.77 -6.56 5.78
N TYR A 34 5.47 -6.34 6.89
CA TYR A 34 5.98 -7.39 7.77
C TYR A 34 5.40 -7.20 9.17
N LYS A 35 5.21 -8.31 9.89
CA LYS A 35 4.82 -8.29 11.30
C LYS A 35 6.07 -8.30 12.17
N VAL A 36 6.10 -7.45 13.19
CA VAL A 36 7.06 -7.48 14.28
C VAL A 36 6.47 -8.31 15.41
N LEU A 37 7.18 -9.36 15.79
CA LEU A 37 6.77 -10.28 16.86
C LEU A 37 7.65 -10.08 18.09
N LEU A 38 7.02 -10.08 19.25
CA LEU A 38 7.70 -10.16 20.54
C LEU A 38 7.49 -11.58 21.11
N LEU A 39 8.57 -12.24 21.50
CA LEU A 39 8.59 -13.59 22.04
C LEU A 39 8.85 -13.54 23.55
N ASN A 40 8.27 -14.48 24.29
CA ASN A 40 8.52 -14.61 25.72
C ASN A 40 9.87 -15.28 26.00
N ASP A 41 10.48 -14.89 27.12
CA ASP A 41 11.67 -15.51 27.70
C ASP A 41 11.62 -15.40 29.22
N ASP A 42 12.52 -16.10 29.92
CA ASP A 42 12.52 -16.20 31.39
C ASP A 42 13.51 -15.23 32.08
N TYR A 43 14.18 -14.35 31.34
CA TYR A 43 15.27 -13.50 31.84
C TYR A 43 14.96 -12.01 31.76
N THR A 44 14.20 -11.58 30.76
CA THR A 44 13.91 -10.16 30.51
C THR A 44 12.86 -9.66 31.51
N PRO A 45 13.16 -8.63 32.33
CA PRO A 45 12.20 -8.10 33.29
C PRO A 45 10.95 -7.52 32.60
N MET A 46 9.77 -7.73 33.19
CA MET A 46 8.49 -7.22 32.65
C MET A 46 8.51 -5.70 32.43
N GLU A 47 9.03 -4.94 33.40
CA GLU A 47 9.16 -3.47 33.30
C GLU A 47 10.06 -3.03 32.14
N PHE A 48 11.10 -3.80 31.83
CA PHE A 48 11.96 -3.52 30.68
C PHE A 48 11.20 -3.69 29.37
N VAL A 49 10.39 -4.75 29.26
CA VAL A 49 9.55 -4.98 28.08
C VAL A 49 8.55 -3.85 27.88
N VAL A 50 7.88 -3.40 28.96
CA VAL A 50 6.94 -2.27 28.91
C VAL A 50 7.63 -1.01 28.41
N HIS A 51 8.80 -0.67 28.97
CA HIS A 51 9.57 0.50 28.55
C HIS A 51 10.01 0.44 27.06
N VAL A 52 10.35 -0.75 26.55
CA VAL A 52 10.67 -0.94 25.12
C VAL A 52 9.44 -0.70 24.25
N LEU A 53 8.28 -1.23 24.62
CA LEU A 53 7.03 -1.07 23.88
C LEU A 53 6.55 0.40 23.86
N GLU A 54 6.68 1.11 24.97
CA GLU A 54 6.39 2.55 25.03
C GLU A 54 7.32 3.35 24.12
N ARG A 55 8.62 3.06 24.16
CA ARG A 55 9.64 3.83 23.44
C ARG A 55 9.62 3.60 21.92
N PHE A 56 9.40 2.38 21.46
CA PHE A 56 9.60 2.02 20.05
C PHE A 56 8.31 1.71 19.30
N SER A 57 7.26 1.25 19.99
CA SER A 57 5.95 0.99 19.37
C SER A 57 4.97 2.14 19.56
N GLY A 58 5.32 3.17 20.35
CA GLY A 58 4.45 4.32 20.62
C GLY A 58 3.19 3.96 21.41
N MET A 59 3.23 2.84 22.14
CA MET A 59 2.12 2.37 22.96
C MET A 59 2.01 3.21 24.23
N SER A 60 0.79 3.45 24.70
CA SER A 60 0.57 3.93 26.07
C SER A 60 0.98 2.86 27.08
N HIS A 61 1.24 3.27 28.32
CA HIS A 61 1.61 2.34 29.39
C HIS A 61 0.63 1.17 29.55
N ALA A 62 -0.67 1.46 29.54
CA ALA A 62 -1.71 0.42 29.66
C ALA A 62 -1.67 -0.58 28.51
N GLN A 63 -1.47 -0.11 27.27
CA GLN A 63 -1.35 -0.97 26.09
C GLN A 63 -0.07 -1.82 26.13
N ALA A 64 1.06 -1.21 26.50
CA ALA A 64 2.34 -1.91 26.63
C ALA A 64 2.27 -3.00 27.71
N PHE A 65 1.64 -2.70 28.85
CA PHE A 65 1.43 -3.66 29.92
C PHE A 65 0.54 -4.83 29.50
N GLU A 66 -0.55 -4.57 28.78
CA GLU A 66 -1.45 -5.61 28.25
C GLU A 66 -0.73 -6.53 27.23
N ILE A 67 0.05 -5.95 26.32
CA ILE A 67 0.88 -6.69 25.36
C ILE A 67 1.91 -7.53 26.10
N MET A 68 2.62 -6.95 27.06
CA MET A 68 3.62 -7.67 27.86
C MET A 68 3.00 -8.88 28.57
N LEU A 69 1.85 -8.72 29.22
CA LEU A 69 1.13 -9.84 29.85
C LEU A 69 0.70 -10.90 28.83
N THR A 70 0.34 -10.48 27.62
CA THR A 70 -0.02 -11.39 26.53
C THR A 70 1.17 -12.24 26.10
N VAL A 71 2.33 -11.62 25.91
CA VAL A 71 3.58 -12.33 25.59
C VAL A 71 3.93 -13.30 26.72
N HIS A 72 3.92 -12.83 27.98
CA HIS A 72 4.25 -13.65 29.14
C HIS A 72 3.37 -14.91 29.26
N LYS A 73 2.06 -14.77 29.01
CA LYS A 73 1.10 -15.88 29.16
C LYS A 73 1.00 -16.79 27.93
N LYS A 74 1.20 -16.25 26.73
CA LYS A 74 0.93 -16.96 25.47
C LYS A 74 2.20 -17.27 24.66
N GLY A 75 3.35 -16.80 25.11
CA GLY A 75 4.64 -17.03 24.48
C GLY A 75 4.99 -16.07 23.33
N LEU A 76 4.01 -15.38 22.74
CA LEU A 76 4.25 -14.42 21.66
C LEU A 76 3.11 -13.39 21.49
N ALA A 77 3.43 -12.23 20.89
CA ALA A 77 2.45 -11.25 20.42
C ALA A 77 2.96 -10.47 19.19
N VAL A 78 2.04 -9.93 18.39
CA VAL A 78 2.36 -8.96 17.32
C VAL A 78 2.38 -7.57 17.93
N VAL A 79 3.44 -6.79 17.68
CA VAL A 79 3.64 -5.46 18.27
C VAL A 79 3.80 -4.35 17.23
N GLY A 80 3.85 -4.71 15.94
CA GLY A 80 4.01 -3.81 14.79
C GLY A 80 3.92 -4.54 13.47
#